data_AF-A0A0D4BU80-F1
#
_entry.id   AF-A0A0D4BU80-F1
#
_cell.length_a   1.000
_cell.length_b   1.000
_cell.length_c   1.000
_cell.angle_alpha   90.00
_cell.angle_beta   90.00
_cell.angle_gamma   90.00
#
_symmetry.space_group_name_H-M   'P 1'
#
loop_
_entity.id
_entity.type
_entity.pdbx_description
1 polymer ?
#
loop_
_entity_poly.entity_id
_entity_poly.type
_entity_poly.pdbx_seq_one_letter_code
_entity_poly.pdbx_strand_id
1 'polypeptide(L)'
;RDNWYPTRDLSADQRYQSKSMALIAARAQQAFFEYNVIPYNADEAQRVFRVIPCGPLADLFALDLRSYRGPNSENRQKTLTDDSRVMGATQVEWLKTRLLASQAVWKVIA
;
A
#
# COMPACT_ATOMS: atom_id res chain seq x y z
N ARG A 1 -4.66 11.61 -17.74
CA ARG A 1 -5.14 11.03 -16.47
C ARG A 1 -3.94 10.45 -15.72
N ASP A 2 -3.78 10.78 -14.45
CA ASP A 2 -2.65 10.34 -13.62
C ASP A 2 -3.01 9.19 -12.67
N ASN A 3 -3.83 8.26 -13.14
CA ASN A 3 -4.06 7.02 -12.40
C ASN A 3 -3.00 5.99 -12.79
N TRP A 4 -2.05 5.73 -11.91
CA TRP A 4 -1.06 4.65 -12.08
C TRP A 4 -1.74 3.28 -11.89
N TYR A 5 -1.15 2.17 -12.35
CA TYR A 5 -1.43 0.78 -11.94
C TYR A 5 -0.46 -0.19 -12.66
N PRO A 6 -0.16 -1.38 -12.11
CA PRO A 6 0.91 -2.25 -12.64
C PRO A 6 0.79 -2.62 -14.13
N THR A 7 -0.44 -2.85 -14.60
CA THR A 7 -0.75 -3.29 -15.97
C THR A 7 -1.06 -2.14 -16.93
N ARG A 8 -0.78 -0.89 -16.55
CA ARG A 8 -1.03 0.26 -17.42
C ARG A 8 -0.07 0.25 -18.61
N ASP A 9 -0.64 0.28 -19.81
CA ASP A 9 0.13 0.44 -21.04
C ASP A 9 0.59 1.90 -21.20
N LEU A 10 1.89 2.06 -21.44
CA LEU A 10 2.55 3.35 -21.67
C LEU A 10 3.08 3.49 -23.10
N SER A 11 2.88 2.49 -23.96
CA SER A 11 3.42 2.41 -25.33
C SER A 11 3.13 3.69 -26.14
N ALA A 12 1.90 4.17 -26.08
CA ALA A 12 1.44 5.36 -26.80
C ALA A 12 1.71 6.71 -26.07
N ASP A 13 2.10 6.70 -24.79
CA ASP A 13 2.26 7.93 -24.00
C ASP A 13 3.68 8.49 -24.13
N GLN A 14 3.85 9.46 -25.02
CA GLN A 14 5.16 10.07 -25.35
C GLN A 14 5.84 10.76 -24.16
N ARG A 15 5.10 11.09 -23.09
CA ARG A 15 5.66 11.73 -21.88
C ARG A 15 6.59 10.81 -21.10
N TYR A 16 6.43 9.49 -21.25
CA TYR A 16 7.23 8.49 -20.54
C TYR A 16 8.38 7.98 -21.41
N GLN A 17 9.61 8.21 -20.94
CA GLN A 17 10.81 7.64 -21.57
C GLN A 17 10.91 6.13 -21.36
N SER A 18 10.64 5.66 -20.13
CA SER A 18 10.52 4.23 -19.84
C SER A 18 9.09 3.76 -20.07
N LYS A 19 8.91 2.64 -20.77
CA LYS A 19 7.59 2.02 -20.98
C LYS A 19 7.29 0.91 -19.99
N SER A 20 8.28 0.51 -19.19
CA SER A 20 8.10 -0.52 -18.16
C SER A 20 7.48 0.11 -16.92
N MET A 21 6.19 -0.18 -16.72
CA MET A 21 5.48 0.33 -15.55
C MET A 21 6.02 -0.24 -14.24
N ALA A 22 6.48 -1.50 -14.26
CA ALA A 22 7.15 -2.12 -13.12
C ALA A 22 8.45 -1.39 -12.74
N LEU A 23 9.26 -0.99 -13.73
CA LEU A 23 10.50 -0.26 -13.48
C LEU A 23 10.24 1.14 -12.92
N ILE A 24 9.24 1.85 -13.46
CA ILE A 24 8.83 3.16 -12.94
C ILE A 24 8.36 3.02 -11.49
N ALA A 25 7.57 2.00 -11.18
CA ALA A 25 7.06 1.75 -9.83
C ALA A 25 8.18 1.44 -8.84
N ALA A 26 9.13 0.57 -9.20
CA ALA A 26 10.28 0.25 -8.36
C ALA A 26 11.13 1.49 -8.03
N ARG A 27 11.38 2.34 -9.05
CA ARG A 27 12.10 3.61 -8.86
C ARG A 27 11.32 4.60 -8.00
N ALA A 28 10.01 4.70 -8.20
CA ALA A 28 9.16 5.55 -7.39
C ALA A 28 9.10 5.08 -5.93
N GLN A 29 9.05 3.77 -5.69
CA GLN A 29 9.12 3.19 -4.36
C GLN A 29 10.47 3.48 -3.70
N GLN A 30 11.58 3.27 -4.41
CA GLN A 30 12.91 3.64 -3.91
C GLN A 30 12.96 5.13 -3.50
N ALA A 31 12.58 6.04 -4.40
CA ALA A 31 12.56 7.47 -4.11
C ALA A 31 11.63 7.81 -2.94
N PHE A 32 10.48 7.15 -2.81
CA PHE A 32 9.58 7.38 -1.68
C PHE A 32 10.26 7.07 -0.35
N PHE A 33 10.99 5.95 -0.23
CA PHE A 33 11.72 5.59 0.99
C PHE A 33 13.00 6.42 1.20
N GLU A 34 13.64 6.90 0.15
CA GLU A 34 14.82 7.77 0.24
C GLU A 34 14.45 9.18 0.75
N TYR A 35 13.27 9.69 0.37
CA TYR A 35 12.85 11.07 0.65
C TYR A 35 11.77 11.19 1.75
N ASN A 36 11.29 10.10 2.32
CA ASN A 36 10.36 10.12 3.45
C ASN A 36 10.92 9.33 4.63
N VAL A 37 10.63 9.83 5.84
CA VAL A 37 11.03 9.14 7.07
C VAL A 37 10.07 7.99 7.34
N ILE A 38 10.39 6.82 6.77
CA ILE A 38 9.69 5.56 7.04
C ILE A 38 10.69 4.60 7.69
N PRO A 39 10.39 4.07 8.89
CA PRO A 39 11.27 3.12 9.55
C PRO A 39 11.49 1.86 8.71
N TYR A 40 12.73 1.39 8.70
CA TYR A 40 13.06 0.08 8.13
C TYR A 40 12.32 -1.05 8.87
N ASN A 41 11.80 -2.01 8.12
CA ASN A 41 11.20 -3.22 8.66
C ASN A 41 12.02 -4.45 8.22
N ALA A 42 12.41 -5.30 9.18
CA ALA A 42 13.29 -6.44 8.92
C ALA A 42 12.65 -7.52 8.04
N ASP A 43 11.34 -7.70 8.12
CA ASP A 43 10.63 -8.70 7.32
C ASP A 43 10.44 -8.23 5.88
N GLU A 44 10.41 -6.91 5.67
CA GLU A 44 10.10 -6.29 4.39
C GLU A 44 10.65 -4.86 4.33
N ALA A 45 11.82 -4.70 3.71
CA ALA A 45 12.59 -3.45 3.68
C ALA A 45 11.78 -2.23 3.17
N GLN A 46 10.82 -2.45 2.29
CA GLN A 46 9.99 -1.40 1.68
C GLN A 46 8.52 -1.46 2.14
N ARG A 47 8.27 -1.92 3.36
CA ARG A 47 6.93 -1.94 3.97
C ARG A 47 6.44 -0.53 4.29
N VAL A 48 5.25 -0.18 3.80
CA VAL A 48 4.62 1.13 4.04
C VAL A 48 3.67 1.10 5.24
N PHE A 49 2.89 0.03 5.41
CA PHE A 49 1.89 -0.06 6.48
C PHE A 49 2.55 -0.19 7.86
N ARG A 50 2.03 0.54 8.85
CA ARG A 50 2.60 0.65 10.20
C ARG A 50 1.61 1.25 11.20
N VAL A 51 1.89 1.08 12.49
CA VAL A 51 1.19 1.81 13.57
C VAL A 51 2.07 2.96 14.04
N ILE A 52 1.50 4.15 14.17
CA ILE A 52 2.12 5.33 14.77
C ILE A 52 1.38 5.62 16.09
N PRO A 53 2.00 5.35 17.24
CA PRO A 53 1.40 5.66 18.54
C PRO A 53 1.41 7.16 18.79
N CYS A 54 0.27 7.71 19.20
CA CYS A 54 0.07 9.11 19.55
C CYS A 54 -0.33 9.23 21.04
N GLY A 55 0.55 8.75 21.92
CA GLY A 55 0.31 8.69 23.35
C GLY A 55 -0.85 7.73 23.72
N PRO A 56 -1.47 7.89 24.91
CA PRO A 56 -2.57 7.03 25.33
C PRO A 56 -3.88 7.30 24.57
N LEU A 57 -3.96 8.40 23.82
CA LEU A 57 -5.19 8.85 23.19
C LEU A 57 -5.44 8.18 21.86
N ALA A 58 -4.43 7.98 21.01
CA ALA A 58 -4.66 7.45 19.68
C ALA A 58 -3.54 6.54 19.18
N ASP A 59 -3.92 5.50 18.46
CA ASP A 59 -3.05 4.76 17.55
C ASP A 59 -3.48 5.03 16.12
N LEU A 60 -2.54 5.46 15.27
CA LEU A 60 -2.76 5.65 13.83
C LEU A 60 -2.26 4.44 13.06
N PHE A 61 -3.18 3.73 12.41
CA PHE A 61 -2.92 2.57 11.56
C PHE A 61 -2.84 3.05 10.11
N ALA A 62 -1.63 3.37 9.67
CA ALA A 62 -1.38 3.74 8.28
C ALA A 62 -1.34 2.46 7.43
N LEU A 63 -2.25 2.36 6.46
CA LEU A 63 -2.41 1.22 5.58
C LEU A 63 -1.66 1.40 4.27
N ASP A 64 -1.29 0.27 3.64
CA ASP A 64 -0.87 0.24 2.24
C ASP A 64 -2.00 -0.39 1.42
N LEU A 65 -2.70 0.45 0.67
CA LEU A 65 -3.81 0.02 -0.20
C LEU A 65 -3.38 -0.13 -1.65
N ARG A 66 -2.06 -0.15 -1.91
CA ARG A 66 -1.52 -0.08 -3.26
C ARG A 66 -0.58 -1.21 -3.62
N SER A 67 0.35 -1.57 -2.75
CA SER A 67 1.40 -2.55 -3.06
C SER A 67 0.84 -3.97 -3.22
N TYR A 68 -0.25 -4.29 -2.52
CA TYR A 68 -0.79 -5.65 -2.43
C TYR A 68 -2.19 -5.82 -3.02
N ARG A 69 -2.71 -4.78 -3.68
CA ARG A 69 -4.04 -4.84 -4.30
C ARG A 69 -4.00 -5.65 -5.60
N GLY A 70 -5.13 -6.26 -5.95
CA GLY A 70 -5.34 -6.91 -7.24
C GLY A 70 -5.30 -5.91 -8.42
N PRO A 71 -5.29 -6.43 -9.66
CA PRO A 71 -5.31 -5.60 -10.86
C PRO A 71 -6.53 -4.66 -10.90
N ASN A 72 -6.38 -3.55 -11.63
CA ASN A 72 -7.52 -2.74 -12.00
C ASN A 72 -8.44 -3.55 -12.92
N SER A 73 -9.70 -3.59 -12.57
CA SER A 73 -10.75 -4.36 -13.23
C SER A 73 -12.04 -3.53 -13.28
N GLU A 74 -13.13 -4.10 -13.76
CA GLU A 74 -14.42 -3.40 -13.83
C GLU A 74 -15.02 -3.04 -12.47
N ASN A 75 -14.42 -3.50 -11.36
CA ASN A 75 -14.91 -3.32 -9.99
C ASN A 75 -16.35 -3.83 -9.78
N ARG A 76 -16.71 -4.93 -10.46
CA ARG A 76 -18.02 -5.58 -10.39
C ARG A 76 -17.92 -7.08 -10.14
N GLN A 77 -16.83 -7.52 -9.52
CA GLN A 77 -16.62 -8.92 -9.16
C GLN A 77 -17.74 -9.38 -8.23
N LYS A 78 -18.30 -10.55 -8.53
CA LYS A 78 -19.33 -11.20 -7.70
C LYS A 78 -18.76 -12.03 -6.57
N THR A 79 -17.48 -12.38 -6.65
CA THR A 79 -16.77 -13.23 -5.70
C THR A 79 -15.50 -12.55 -5.24
N LEU A 80 -15.18 -12.72 -3.95
CA LEU A 80 -13.92 -12.26 -3.39
C LEU A 80 -12.81 -13.23 -3.78
N THR A 81 -11.98 -12.82 -4.72
CA THR A 81 -10.78 -13.51 -5.19
C THR A 81 -9.57 -12.59 -5.05
N ASP A 82 -8.37 -13.09 -5.36
CA ASP A 82 -7.15 -12.28 -5.38
C ASP A 82 -7.25 -11.07 -6.33
N ASP A 83 -8.04 -11.20 -7.41
CA ASP A 83 -8.29 -10.11 -8.35
C ASP A 83 -9.12 -8.97 -7.75
N SER A 84 -9.92 -9.25 -6.71
CA SER A 84 -10.76 -8.28 -6.00
C SER A 84 -10.09 -7.70 -4.75
N ARG A 85 -8.86 -8.12 -4.45
CA ARG A 85 -8.17 -7.79 -3.20
C ARG A 85 -7.81 -6.30 -3.15
N VAL A 86 -8.13 -5.64 -2.04
CA VAL A 86 -7.71 -4.25 -1.76
C VAL A 86 -6.50 -4.19 -0.83
N MET A 87 -6.38 -5.13 0.11
CA MET A 87 -5.27 -5.25 1.06
C MET A 87 -4.66 -6.65 1.00
N GLY A 88 -3.34 -6.75 1.14
CA GLY A 88 -2.63 -8.03 1.22
C GLY A 88 -3.04 -8.86 2.44
N ALA A 89 -3.03 -10.20 2.32
CA ALA A 89 -3.40 -11.09 3.43
C ALA A 89 -2.55 -10.82 4.69
N THR A 90 -1.24 -10.63 4.53
CA THR A 90 -0.32 -10.27 5.62
C THR A 90 -0.72 -8.99 6.32
N GLN A 91 -1.09 -7.94 5.57
CA GLN A 91 -1.54 -6.66 6.14
C GLN A 91 -2.88 -6.81 6.85
N VAL A 92 -3.80 -7.65 6.34
CA VAL A 92 -5.10 -7.90 7.00
C VAL A 92 -4.89 -8.57 8.36
N GLU A 93 -4.07 -9.61 8.42
CA GLU A 93 -3.79 -10.31 9.69
C GLU A 93 -2.99 -9.43 10.66
N TRP A 94 -2.05 -8.64 10.15
CA TRP A 94 -1.37 -7.61 10.93
C TRP A 94 -2.36 -6.60 11.51
N LEU A 95 -3.26 -6.06 10.70
CA LEU A 95 -4.21 -5.02 11.13
C LEU A 95 -5.12 -5.55 12.24
N LYS A 96 -5.69 -6.75 12.07
CA LYS A 96 -6.50 -7.42 13.12
C LYS A 96 -5.72 -7.57 14.42
N THR A 97 -4.50 -8.09 14.34
CA THR A 97 -3.63 -8.33 15.50
C THR A 97 -3.32 -7.02 16.23
N ARG A 98 -2.97 -5.96 15.50
CA ARG A 98 -2.61 -4.67 16.09
C ARG A 98 -3.82 -3.91 16.65
N LEU A 99 -4.98 -4.01 16.02
CA LEU A 99 -6.23 -3.44 16.54
C LEU A 99 -6.63 -4.10 17.88
N LEU A 100 -6.52 -5.44 17.97
CA LEU A 100 -6.81 -6.18 19.21
C LEU A 100 -5.84 -5.83 20.34
N ALA A 101 -4.58 -5.56 20.02
CA ALA A 101 -3.55 -5.20 21.00
C ALA A 101 -3.61 -3.74 21.47
N SER A 102 -4.30 -2.84 20.74
CA SER A 102 -4.29 -1.40 21.01
C SER A 102 -5.14 -1.01 22.22
N GLN A 103 -4.49 -0.41 23.21
CA GLN A 103 -5.12 0.14 24.41
C GLN A 103 -5.45 1.64 24.29
N ALA A 104 -5.11 2.29 23.17
CA ALA A 104 -5.39 3.70 22.96
C ALA A 104 -6.90 3.98 22.91
N VAL A 105 -7.34 5.17 23.32
CA VAL A 105 -8.76 5.55 23.29
C VAL A 105 -9.31 5.49 21.86
N TRP A 106 -8.55 6.01 20.89
CA TRP A 106 -8.90 6.10 19.48
C TRP A 106 -8.03 5.19 18.63
N LYS A 107 -8.66 4.51 17.67
CA LYS A 107 -7.98 3.74 16.62
C LYS A 107 -8.30 4.40 15.29
N VAL A 108 -7.33 5.11 14.72
CA VAL A 108 -7.51 5.85 13.46
C VAL A 108 -6.95 5.00 12.32
N ILE A 109 -7.75 4.73 11.30
CA ILE A 109 -7.32 3.98 10.11
C ILE A 109 -7.15 4.98 8.96
N ALA A 110 -5.95 5.06 8.39
CA ALA A 110 -5.58 6.02 7.35
C ALA A 110 -4.87 5.35 6.18
#